data_AF-A0A1Q7FIY4-F1
#
_entry.id   AF-A0A1Q7FIY4-F1
#
_cell.length_a   1.000
_cell.length_b   1.000
_cell.length_c   1.000
_cell.angle_alpha   90.00
_cell.angle_beta   90.00
_cell.angle_gamma   90.00
#
_symmetry.space_group_name_H-M   'P 1'
#
loop_
_entity.id
_entity.type
_entity.pdbx_description
1 polymer ?
#
loop_
_entity_poly.entity_id
_entity_poly.type
_entity_poly.pdbx_seq_one_letter_code
_entity_poly.pdbx_strand_id
1 'polypeptide(L)'
;MISLKIGGIIVAAFIAGAFIASPELRAYAANTIGSSDIIDESILSQDIKNGQVMNSDIANGAISNSKLASNSVTFSKIAPGSIDSSKIVDQSIKSNDIAADAVGASEIKGVSKLNFATCSTTASSVDADAIFSLYCDLPGVV
;
A
#
# COMPACT_ATOMS: atom_id res chain seq x y z
N MET A 1 -40.77 -15.41 -63.79
CA MET A 1 -40.75 -15.07 -62.34
C MET A 1 -39.43 -15.51 -61.69
N ILE A 2 -38.29 -14.87 -62.01
CA ILE A 2 -36.96 -15.20 -61.45
C ILE A 2 -36.31 -14.00 -60.69
N SER A 3 -36.99 -12.85 -60.60
CA SER A 3 -36.37 -11.57 -60.22
C SER A 3 -36.17 -11.29 -58.73
N LEU A 4 -36.16 -12.29 -57.85
CA LEU A 4 -35.80 -12.08 -56.43
C LEU A 4 -34.85 -13.14 -55.85
N LYS A 5 -34.34 -14.06 -56.68
CA LYS A 5 -33.44 -15.12 -56.19
C LYS A 5 -31.96 -14.73 -56.36
N ILE A 6 -31.57 -14.10 -57.46
CA ILE A 6 -30.16 -13.73 -57.69
C ILE A 6 -29.74 -12.49 -56.87
N GLY A 7 -30.56 -11.43 -56.82
CA GLY A 7 -30.20 -10.19 -56.11
C GLY A 7 -30.13 -10.35 -54.58
N GLY A 8 -31.09 -11.06 -53.99
CA GLY A 8 -31.09 -11.33 -52.54
C GLY A 8 -29.95 -12.27 -52.11
N ILE A 9 -29.65 -13.29 -52.92
CA ILE A 9 -28.54 -14.22 -52.65
C ILE A 9 -27.18 -13.50 -52.79
N ILE A 10 -27.00 -12.61 -53.76
CA ILE A 10 -25.74 -11.86 -53.91
C ILE A 10 -25.54 -10.88 -52.74
N VAL A 11 -26.59 -10.18 -52.28
CA VAL A 11 -26.47 -9.28 -51.11
C VAL A 11 -26.20 -10.07 -49.83
N ALA A 12 -26.87 -11.20 -49.61
CA ALA A 12 -26.60 -12.07 -48.46
C ALA A 12 -25.20 -12.71 -48.53
N ALA A 13 -24.74 -13.13 -49.72
CA ALA A 13 -23.41 -13.70 -49.93
C ALA A 13 -22.30 -12.63 -49.85
N PHE A 14 -22.56 -11.39 -50.22
CA PHE A 14 -21.61 -10.29 -50.08
C PHE A 14 -21.52 -9.84 -48.61
N ILE A 15 -22.63 -9.78 -47.88
CA ILE A 15 -22.62 -9.46 -46.44
C ILE A 15 -22.06 -10.64 -45.62
N ALA A 16 -22.25 -11.90 -46.00
CA ALA A 16 -21.62 -13.03 -45.31
C ALA A 16 -20.16 -13.26 -45.74
N GLY A 17 -19.83 -13.08 -47.02
CA GLY A 17 -18.50 -13.37 -47.58
C GLY A 17 -17.50 -12.24 -47.41
N ALA A 18 -17.90 -10.99 -47.65
CA ALA A 18 -17.00 -9.84 -47.51
C ALA A 18 -16.81 -9.43 -46.05
N PHE A 19 -17.81 -9.63 -45.17
CA PHE A 19 -17.77 -9.22 -43.77
C PHE A 19 -16.99 -10.20 -42.87
N ILE A 20 -16.92 -11.49 -43.25
CA ILE A 20 -16.19 -12.53 -42.50
C ILE A 20 -14.76 -12.71 -43.05
N ALA A 21 -14.50 -12.36 -44.33
CA ALA A 21 -13.19 -12.52 -44.95
C ALA A 21 -12.28 -11.29 -44.88
N SER A 22 -12.80 -10.10 -44.52
CA SER A 22 -11.97 -8.92 -44.32
C SER A 22 -11.34 -8.94 -42.92
N PRO A 23 -10.00 -8.92 -42.78
CA PRO A 23 -9.33 -8.88 -41.48
C PRO A 23 -9.64 -7.60 -40.67
N GLU A 24 -10.18 -6.57 -41.32
CA GLU A 24 -10.59 -5.30 -40.70
C GLU A 24 -11.90 -5.39 -39.91
N LEU A 25 -12.69 -6.45 -40.13
CA LEU A 25 -13.90 -6.76 -39.37
C LEU A 25 -13.56 -7.73 -38.24
N ARG A 26 -12.76 -7.22 -37.30
CA ARG A 26 -12.40 -7.92 -36.07
C ARG A 26 -13.65 -8.15 -35.23
N ALA A 27 -14.21 -9.35 -35.30
CA ALA A 27 -15.15 -9.81 -34.28
C ALA A 27 -14.41 -9.75 -32.93
N TYR A 28 -14.93 -8.94 -31.99
CA TYR A 28 -14.43 -8.81 -30.61
C TYR A 28 -14.68 -10.08 -29.78
N ALA A 29 -14.34 -11.25 -30.30
CA ALA A 29 -14.43 -12.50 -29.54
C ALA A 29 -13.46 -12.46 -28.35
N ALA A 30 -13.74 -13.24 -27.31
CA ALA A 30 -12.87 -13.33 -26.13
C ALA A 30 -11.41 -13.63 -26.54
N ASN A 31 -10.46 -12.96 -25.90
CA ASN A 31 -9.01 -13.11 -26.13
C ASN A 31 -8.49 -12.66 -27.50
N THR A 32 -9.25 -11.85 -28.27
CA THR A 32 -8.77 -11.31 -29.55
C THR A 32 -8.16 -9.90 -29.46
N ILE A 33 -8.36 -9.20 -28.35
CA ILE A 33 -7.76 -7.89 -28.07
C ILE A 33 -6.52 -8.10 -27.18
N GLY A 34 -5.33 -7.86 -27.73
CA GLY A 34 -4.07 -7.86 -26.98
C GLY A 34 -3.49 -6.46 -26.79
N SER A 35 -2.33 -6.35 -26.13
CA SER A 35 -1.68 -5.05 -25.88
C SER A 35 -1.36 -4.28 -27.16
N SER A 36 -1.05 -4.96 -28.27
CA SER A 36 -0.78 -4.32 -29.57
C SER A 36 -2.01 -3.70 -30.24
N ASP A 37 -3.21 -4.07 -29.80
CA ASP A 37 -4.47 -3.52 -30.30
C ASP A 37 -4.95 -2.31 -29.49
N ILE A 38 -4.33 -2.07 -28.33
CA ILE A 38 -4.66 -0.96 -27.43
C ILE A 38 -3.67 0.16 -27.70
N ILE A 39 -4.19 1.33 -28.07
CA ILE A 39 -3.36 2.53 -28.20
C ILE A 39 -2.88 2.93 -26.80
N ASP A 40 -1.59 3.24 -26.67
CA ASP A 40 -1.01 3.67 -25.39
C ASP A 40 -1.79 4.86 -24.81
N GLU A 41 -1.98 4.85 -23.49
CA GLU A 41 -2.70 5.88 -22.72
C GLU A 41 -4.19 6.06 -23.09
N SER A 42 -4.76 5.23 -23.96
CA SER A 42 -6.16 5.37 -24.39
C SER A 42 -7.19 4.87 -23.36
N ILE A 43 -6.79 3.98 -22.44
CA ILE A 43 -7.67 3.45 -21.40
C ILE A 43 -7.71 4.42 -20.23
N LEU A 44 -8.86 5.05 -20.02
CA LEU A 44 -9.11 5.98 -18.92
C LEU A 44 -9.72 5.25 -17.72
N SER A 45 -9.68 5.86 -16.54
CA SER A 45 -10.28 5.28 -15.33
C SER A 45 -11.78 4.97 -15.48
N GLN A 46 -12.50 5.75 -16.30
CA GLN A 46 -13.93 5.53 -16.56
C GLN A 46 -14.21 4.26 -17.38
N ASP A 47 -13.22 3.76 -18.12
CA ASP A 47 -13.33 2.56 -18.95
C ASP A 47 -13.13 1.29 -18.12
N ILE A 48 -12.57 1.43 -16.90
CA ILE A 48 -12.33 0.33 -15.97
C ILE A 48 -13.43 0.31 -14.92
N LYS A 49 -14.27 -0.72 -14.96
CA LYS A 49 -15.30 -0.92 -13.93
C LYS A 49 -14.66 -1.12 -12.54
N ASN A 50 -15.28 -0.52 -11.52
CA ASN A 50 -14.83 -0.64 -10.13
C ASN A 50 -14.62 -2.10 -9.70
N GLY A 51 -13.46 -2.37 -9.10
CA GLY A 51 -13.08 -3.67 -8.57
C GLY A 51 -12.67 -4.71 -9.63
N GLN A 52 -12.49 -4.33 -10.90
CA GLN A 52 -12.01 -5.27 -11.92
C GLN A 52 -10.50 -5.48 -11.93
N VAL A 53 -9.71 -4.51 -11.43
CA VAL A 53 -8.26 -4.68 -11.28
C VAL A 53 -8.00 -5.55 -10.05
N MET A 54 -7.44 -6.73 -10.27
CA MET A 54 -7.07 -7.69 -9.23
C MET A 54 -5.60 -7.49 -8.81
N ASN A 55 -5.21 -8.06 -7.67
CA ASN A 55 -3.82 -8.01 -7.21
C ASN A 55 -2.84 -8.64 -8.21
N SER A 56 -3.27 -9.66 -8.96
CA SER A 56 -2.47 -10.31 -10.01
C SER A 56 -2.13 -9.39 -11.18
N ASP A 57 -2.92 -8.33 -11.39
CA ASP A 57 -2.77 -7.41 -12.51
C ASP A 57 -1.73 -6.31 -12.19
N ILE A 58 -1.34 -6.17 -10.91
CA ILE A 58 -0.40 -5.17 -10.42
C ILE A 58 0.96 -5.84 -10.21
N ALA A 59 1.91 -5.54 -11.10
CA ALA A 59 3.28 -6.03 -10.96
C ALA A 59 3.96 -5.50 -9.67
N ASN A 60 4.92 -6.26 -9.15
CA ASN A 60 5.72 -5.84 -8.00
C ASN A 60 6.42 -4.50 -8.29
N GLY A 61 6.22 -3.51 -7.41
CA GLY A 61 6.80 -2.18 -7.56
C GLY A 61 6.08 -1.28 -8.59
N ALA A 62 4.97 -1.71 -9.19
CA ALA A 62 4.21 -0.89 -10.14
C ALA A 62 3.61 0.38 -9.51
N ILE A 63 3.39 0.39 -8.19
CA ILE A 63 2.88 1.54 -7.45
C ILE A 63 4.05 2.29 -6.81
N SER A 64 4.37 3.47 -7.36
CA SER A 64 5.35 4.40 -6.77
C SER A 64 4.74 5.22 -5.64
N ASN A 65 5.59 5.82 -4.80
CA ASN A 65 5.16 6.72 -3.72
C ASN A 65 4.29 7.88 -4.23
N SER A 66 4.56 8.40 -5.43
CA SER A 66 3.77 9.47 -6.06
C SER A 66 2.34 9.06 -6.44
N LYS A 67 2.05 7.76 -6.51
CA LYS A 67 0.71 7.22 -6.77
C LYS A 67 -0.10 6.97 -5.50
N LEU A 68 0.55 7.03 -4.33
CA LEU A 68 -0.13 6.93 -3.04
C LEU A 68 -0.58 8.31 -2.58
N ALA A 69 -1.90 8.49 -2.47
CA ALA A 69 -2.45 9.71 -1.87
C ALA A 69 -2.09 9.80 -0.38
N SER A 70 -2.04 11.02 0.16
CA SER A 70 -1.88 11.24 1.60
C SER A 70 -2.92 10.46 2.40
N ASN A 71 -2.49 9.80 3.48
CA ASN A 71 -3.34 8.98 4.35
C ASN A 71 -3.99 7.76 3.68
N SER A 72 -3.58 7.38 2.46
CA SER A 72 -4.09 6.18 1.79
C SER A 72 -3.71 4.89 2.50
N VAL A 73 -2.52 4.84 3.13
CA VAL A 73 -2.07 3.73 3.97
C VAL A 73 -2.42 4.03 5.43
N THR A 74 -3.47 3.37 5.92
CA THR A 74 -3.95 3.48 7.31
C THR A 74 -3.41 2.32 8.14
N PHE A 75 -3.46 2.42 9.47
CA PHE A 75 -3.02 1.33 10.37
C PHE A 75 -3.64 -0.03 10.03
N SER A 76 -4.91 -0.07 9.64
CA SER A 76 -5.60 -1.30 9.22
C SER A 76 -5.01 -1.98 7.98
N LYS A 77 -4.20 -1.27 7.18
CA LYS A 77 -3.52 -1.78 5.99
C LYS A 77 -2.09 -2.25 6.28
N ILE A 78 -1.59 -2.04 7.50
CA ILE A 78 -0.24 -2.40 7.94
C ILE A 78 -0.35 -3.70 8.73
N ALA A 79 0.31 -4.76 8.24
CA ALA A 79 0.30 -6.04 8.93
C ALA A 79 1.08 -5.96 10.26
N PRO A 80 0.63 -6.64 11.33
CA PRO A 80 1.39 -6.72 12.57
C PRO A 80 2.82 -7.23 12.33
N GLY A 81 3.81 -6.55 12.90
CA GLY A 81 5.22 -6.91 12.77
C GLY A 81 5.87 -6.56 11.42
N SER A 82 5.16 -5.95 10.47
CA SER A 82 5.73 -5.54 9.17
C SER A 82 6.70 -4.35 9.26
N ILE A 83 6.66 -3.60 10.37
CA ILE A 83 7.58 -2.51 10.67
C ILE A 83 8.53 -3.00 11.76
N ASP A 84 9.72 -3.43 11.35
CA ASP A 84 10.83 -3.74 12.25
C ASP A 84 11.75 -2.51 12.41
N SER A 85 12.77 -2.61 13.26
CA SER A 85 13.72 -1.53 13.50
C SER A 85 14.48 -1.10 12.24
N SER A 86 14.65 -1.97 11.23
CA SER A 86 15.30 -1.62 9.97
C SER A 86 14.47 -0.69 9.09
N LYS A 87 13.16 -0.58 9.37
CA LYS A 87 12.22 0.31 8.65
C LYS A 87 12.05 1.66 9.32
N ILE A 88 12.59 1.84 10.53
CA ILE A 88 12.55 3.10 11.26
C ILE A 88 13.83 3.86 10.97
N VAL A 89 13.71 5.12 10.52
CA VAL A 89 14.87 5.97 10.26
C VAL A 89 15.46 6.43 11.60
N ASP A 90 16.78 6.39 11.71
CA ASP A 90 17.46 6.84 12.91
C ASP A 90 17.06 8.27 13.28
N GLN A 91 16.75 8.48 14.57
CA GLN A 91 16.31 9.76 15.14
C GLN A 91 14.97 10.29 14.58
N SER A 92 14.18 9.48 13.85
CA SER A 92 12.89 9.95 13.33
C SER A 92 11.77 9.96 14.37
N ILE A 93 11.89 9.17 15.44
CA ILE A 93 10.91 9.08 16.52
C ILE A 93 11.13 10.25 17.47
N LYS A 94 10.12 11.13 17.56
CA LYS A 94 10.10 12.29 18.45
C LYS A 94 9.27 12.00 19.70
N SER A 95 9.38 12.87 20.70
CA SER A 95 8.64 12.71 21.96
C SER A 95 7.12 12.65 21.77
N ASN A 96 6.57 13.34 20.77
CA ASN A 96 5.13 13.32 20.48
C ASN A 96 4.66 12.04 19.76
N ASP A 97 5.58 11.21 19.26
CA ASP A 97 5.25 9.93 18.64
C ASP A 97 5.11 8.80 19.69
N ILE A 98 5.61 9.04 20.91
CA ILE A 98 5.55 8.11 22.03
C ILE A 98 4.44 8.57 22.98
N ALA A 99 3.36 7.79 23.06
CA ALA A 99 2.29 8.08 24.00
C ALA A 99 2.75 7.95 25.46
N ALA A 100 2.04 8.60 26.38
CA ALA A 100 2.27 8.40 27.81
C ALA A 100 2.17 6.90 28.15
N ASP A 101 3.09 6.43 28.99
CA ASP A 101 3.21 5.02 29.42
C ASP A 101 3.43 3.99 28.27
N ALA A 102 3.76 4.44 27.05
CA ALA A 102 3.99 3.53 25.92
C ALA A 102 5.28 2.70 26.03
N VAL A 103 6.25 3.17 26.83
CA VAL A 103 7.52 2.47 27.10
C VAL A 103 7.55 2.15 28.59
N GLY A 104 7.39 0.86 28.92
CA GLY A 104 7.35 0.36 30.29
C GLY A 104 8.71 -0.14 30.78
N ALA A 105 8.71 -0.65 32.01
CA ALA A 105 9.92 -1.16 32.66
C ALA A 105 10.57 -2.33 31.89
N SER A 106 9.77 -3.17 31.19
CA SER A 106 10.27 -4.27 30.37
C SER A 106 11.08 -3.80 29.16
N GLU A 107 10.68 -2.68 28.56
CA GLU A 107 11.31 -2.14 27.35
C GLU A 107 12.64 -1.43 27.66
N ILE A 108 12.87 -1.07 28.92
CA ILE A 108 14.10 -0.40 29.40
C ILE A 108 15.04 -1.33 30.18
N LYS A 109 14.78 -2.64 30.21
CA LYS A 109 15.65 -3.61 30.90
C LYS A 109 17.06 -3.60 30.30
N GLY A 110 18.08 -3.60 31.16
CA GLY A 110 19.49 -3.72 30.77
C GLY A 110 20.25 -2.41 30.56
N VAL A 111 19.61 -1.25 30.78
CA VAL A 111 20.33 0.03 30.81
C VAL A 111 21.19 0.12 32.08
N SER A 112 22.50 0.36 31.93
CA SER A 112 23.43 0.42 33.08
C SER A 112 23.35 1.74 33.85
N LYS A 113 22.78 2.78 33.24
CA LYS A 113 22.62 4.13 33.82
C LYS A 113 21.35 4.76 33.28
N LEU A 114 20.56 5.35 34.17
CA LEU A 114 19.46 6.25 33.85
C LEU A 114 19.85 7.63 34.35
N ASN A 115 19.79 8.63 33.47
CA ASN A 115 20.03 10.03 33.84
C ASN A 115 18.69 10.72 34.04
N PHE A 116 18.31 10.97 35.28
CA PHE A 116 17.10 11.73 35.60
C PHE A 116 17.44 13.21 35.72
N ALA A 117 16.73 14.07 34.98
CA ALA A 117 16.94 15.52 35.01
C ALA A 117 16.55 16.15 36.36
N THR A 118 15.72 15.47 37.15
CA THR A 118 15.33 15.86 38.50
C THR A 118 15.26 14.63 39.39
N CYS A 119 15.68 14.78 40.64
CA CYS A 119 15.57 13.72 41.64
C CYS A 119 14.11 13.67 42.14
N SER A 120 13.42 12.54 41.93
CA SER A 120 12.01 12.35 42.29
C SER A 120 11.77 11.03 43.02
N THR A 121 11.42 11.07 44.31
CA THR A 121 11.21 9.90 45.18
C THR A 121 9.97 9.05 44.87
N THR A 122 9.29 9.30 43.75
CA THR A 122 8.07 8.60 43.33
C THR A 122 8.28 7.73 42.07
N ALA A 123 9.51 7.33 41.74
CA ALA A 123 9.78 6.51 40.57
C ALA A 123 9.36 5.03 40.79
N SER A 124 8.18 4.65 40.29
CA SER A 124 7.65 3.27 40.32
C SER A 124 8.19 2.35 39.22
N SER A 125 9.06 2.84 38.33
CA SER A 125 9.39 2.19 37.05
C SER A 125 10.76 1.53 36.99
N VAL A 126 11.54 1.56 38.06
CA VAL A 126 12.83 0.87 38.17
C VAL A 126 12.82 0.06 39.45
N ASP A 127 13.04 -1.25 39.34
CA ASP A 127 13.12 -2.15 40.50
C ASP A 127 14.05 -1.51 41.56
N ALA A 128 13.48 -1.36 42.76
CA ALA A 128 13.79 -0.29 43.71
C ALA A 128 15.15 -0.37 44.43
N ASP A 129 16.19 -1.00 43.91
CA ASP A 129 17.26 -1.53 44.79
C ASP A 129 18.73 -1.27 44.43
N ALA A 130 19.09 -0.19 43.72
CA ALA A 130 20.54 0.17 43.71
C ALA A 130 20.89 1.63 43.42
N ILE A 131 20.15 2.33 42.57
CA ILE A 131 20.66 3.58 41.99
C ILE A 131 19.94 4.82 42.54
N PHE A 132 18.68 4.69 42.96
CA PHE A 132 17.82 5.83 43.26
C PHE A 132 17.97 6.39 44.69
N SER A 133 18.31 5.54 45.66
CA SER A 133 18.36 5.93 47.09
C SER A 133 19.66 6.64 47.53
N LEU A 134 20.73 6.60 46.73
CA LEU A 134 22.05 7.09 47.16
C LEU A 134 22.32 8.57 46.84
N TYR A 135 21.48 9.24 46.03
CA TYR A 135 21.76 10.60 45.55
C TYR A 135 20.72 11.66 45.96
N CYS A 136 19.51 11.29 46.35
CA CYS A 136 18.45 12.26 46.70
C CYS A 136 18.52 12.80 48.14
N ASP A 137 19.32 12.17 49.02
CA ASP A 137 19.26 12.37 50.48
C ASP A 137 20.60 12.86 51.07
N LEU A 138 21.56 13.26 50.23
CA LEU A 138 22.81 13.86 50.69
C LEU A 138 22.65 15.38 50.85
N PRO A 139 22.72 15.93 52.08
CA PRO A 139 22.71 17.38 52.25
C PRO A 139 23.97 17.99 51.63
N GLY A 140 23.79 18.80 50.57
CA GLY A 140 24.87 19.62 50.00
C GLY A 140 25.28 19.35 48.55
N VAL A 141 24.53 18.59 47.77
CA VAL A 141 24.80 18.42 46.33
C VAL A 141 23.66 19.08 45.53
N VAL A 142 23.96 20.22 44.93
CA VAL A 142 23.25 20.76 43.74
C VAL A 142 23.87 20.18 42.48
#